data_AF-A0A5B9D761-F1
#
_entry.id   AF-A0A5B9D761-F1
#
_cell.length_a   1.000
_cell.length_b   1.000
_cell.length_c   1.000
_cell.angle_alpha   90.00
_cell.angle_beta   90.00
_cell.angle_gamma   90.00
#
_symmetry.space_group_name_H-M   'P 1'
#
loop_
_entity.id
_entity.type
_entity.pdbx_description
1 polymer ?
#
loop_
_entity_poly.entity_id
_entity_poly.type
_entity_poly.pdbx_seq_one_letter_code
_entity_poly.pdbx_strand_id
1 'polypeptide(L)'
;MRTNISQFESVGYEYANKLKKTLKIKNVDDFVKYPIEFIHEKSGIEIKRLEQFSDLFDLFRVPNLSARETELLYNANINSVTELSHRQAIRIYYKLKNIDEETYFIILQLPTFAKIDEWIYFAKMLTKRIKIGLNIPIILFPMVSIRSASELKNFKIFTANDFITKEPNIPKIWRMVDMKRRDYKKLKRMINFVKIPGVDIYFAKIFQEAKIKDVIEFKELEADAILEMVKLIQDQEVSCIEKIDIEFIKEIQKKIMEEEF
;
A
#
# COMPACT_ATOMS: atom_id res chain seq x y z
N MET A 1 -2.48 -6.98 6.03
CA MET A 1 -2.39 -6.89 7.49
C MET A 1 -3.15 -8.03 8.18
N ARG A 2 -2.48 -8.79 9.07
CA ARG A 2 -3.13 -9.87 9.85
C ARG A 2 -3.89 -9.38 11.10
N THR A 3 -4.50 -8.20 11.01
CA THR A 3 -5.25 -7.63 12.14
C THR A 3 -6.67 -8.18 12.15
N ASN A 4 -7.11 -8.68 13.29
CA ASN A 4 -8.46 -9.22 13.44
C ASN A 4 -9.49 -8.10 13.39
N ILE A 5 -10.55 -8.27 12.59
CA ILE A 5 -11.63 -7.28 12.45
C ILE A 5 -12.37 -7.04 13.78
N SER A 6 -12.31 -7.97 14.75
CA SER A 6 -12.90 -7.79 16.07
C SER A 6 -12.22 -6.73 16.94
N GLN A 7 -11.07 -6.18 16.50
CA GLN A 7 -10.40 -5.09 17.21
C GLN A 7 -11.06 -3.72 16.96
N PHE A 8 -11.90 -3.61 15.94
CA PHE A 8 -12.66 -2.40 15.64
C PHE A 8 -13.93 -2.39 16.48
N GLU A 9 -14.12 -1.35 17.28
CA GLU A 9 -15.27 -1.22 18.18
C GLU A 9 -16.59 -1.23 17.40
N SER A 10 -16.63 -0.61 16.21
CA SER A 10 -17.80 -0.58 15.35
C SER A 10 -18.15 -1.96 14.76
N VAL A 11 -17.17 -2.85 14.60
CA VAL A 11 -17.42 -4.24 14.17
C VAL A 11 -17.88 -5.07 15.37
N GLY A 12 -17.17 -4.96 16.50
CA GLY A 12 -17.49 -5.72 17.71
C GLY A 12 -17.47 -7.25 17.51
N TYR A 13 -17.84 -7.98 18.56
CA TYR A 13 -17.80 -9.45 18.55
C TYR A 13 -18.88 -10.08 17.67
N GLU A 14 -20.08 -9.49 17.63
CA GLU A 14 -21.23 -10.04 16.93
C GLU A 14 -21.04 -10.05 15.41
N TYR A 15 -20.72 -8.90 14.81
CA TYR A 15 -20.50 -8.82 13.36
C TYR A 15 -19.25 -9.60 12.94
N ALA A 16 -18.16 -9.55 13.73
CA ALA A 16 -16.96 -10.34 13.46
C ALA A 16 -17.26 -11.84 13.41
N ASN A 17 -18.07 -12.35 14.35
CA ASN A 17 -18.48 -13.75 14.34
C ASN A 17 -19.40 -14.09 13.18
N LYS A 18 -20.31 -13.20 12.81
CA LYS A 18 -21.20 -13.40 11.66
C LYS A 18 -20.38 -13.55 10.37
N LEU A 19 -19.48 -12.60 10.11
CA LEU A 19 -18.56 -12.61 8.95
C LEU A 19 -17.65 -13.84 8.94
N LYS A 20 -17.13 -14.24 10.11
CA LYS A 20 -16.32 -15.45 10.26
C LYS A 20 -17.10 -16.74 9.97
N LYS A 21 -18.36 -16.84 10.40
CA LYS A 21 -19.19 -18.04 10.18
C LYS A 21 -19.66 -18.16 8.73
N THR A 22 -20.04 -17.07 8.09
CA THR A 22 -20.64 -17.10 6.74
C THR A 22 -19.59 -17.16 5.64
N LEU A 23 -18.52 -16.35 5.77
CA LEU A 23 -17.54 -16.12 4.70
C LEU A 23 -16.11 -16.47 5.11
N LYS A 24 -15.90 -16.93 6.35
CA LYS A 24 -14.56 -17.19 6.93
C LYS A 24 -13.66 -15.95 6.99
N ILE A 25 -14.24 -14.75 6.92
CA ILE A 25 -13.53 -13.47 7.05
C ILE A 25 -13.10 -13.31 8.52
N LYS A 26 -11.79 -13.20 8.77
CA LYS A 26 -11.23 -13.04 10.13
C LYS A 26 -10.41 -11.77 10.31
N ASN A 27 -9.85 -11.24 9.22
CA ASN A 27 -8.96 -10.09 9.24
C ASN A 27 -9.34 -9.12 8.12
N VAL A 28 -8.73 -7.94 8.17
CA VAL A 28 -8.96 -6.86 7.20
C VAL A 28 -8.70 -7.32 5.76
N ASP A 29 -7.60 -8.06 5.52
CA ASP A 29 -7.26 -8.54 4.17
C ASP A 29 -8.30 -9.52 3.61
N ASP A 30 -8.96 -10.31 4.47
CA ASP A 30 -10.02 -11.22 4.05
C ASP A 30 -11.30 -10.48 3.66
N PHE A 31 -11.59 -9.35 4.30
CA PHE A 31 -12.79 -8.56 4.01
C PHE A 31 -12.71 -7.93 2.62
N VAL A 32 -11.56 -7.37 2.26
CA VAL A 32 -11.35 -6.65 0.99
C VAL A 32 -11.41 -7.57 -0.25
N LYS A 33 -11.34 -8.90 -0.06
CA LYS A 33 -11.42 -9.87 -1.17
C LYS A 33 -12.82 -9.98 -1.79
N TYR A 34 -13.85 -9.55 -1.08
CA TYR A 34 -15.24 -9.74 -1.48
C TYR A 34 -15.92 -8.39 -1.72
N PRO A 35 -16.74 -8.27 -2.78
CA PRO A 35 -17.62 -7.11 -2.96
C PRO A 35 -18.59 -6.96 -1.79
N ILE A 36 -18.94 -5.72 -1.42
CA ILE A 36 -19.82 -5.41 -0.29
C ILE A 36 -21.20 -6.06 -0.47
N GLU A 37 -21.72 -6.07 -1.69
CA GLU A 37 -23.01 -6.67 -2.05
C GLU A 37 -23.01 -8.18 -1.79
N PHE A 38 -21.91 -8.85 -2.13
CA PHE A 38 -21.74 -10.28 -1.86
C PHE A 38 -21.67 -10.56 -0.36
N ILE A 39 -20.98 -9.70 0.40
CA ILE A 39 -20.94 -9.82 1.86
C ILE A 39 -22.34 -9.61 2.44
N HIS A 40 -23.09 -8.63 1.94
CA HIS A 40 -24.47 -8.36 2.35
C HIS A 40 -25.36 -9.58 2.12
N GLU A 41 -25.37 -10.15 0.91
CA GLU A 41 -26.18 -11.33 0.58
C GLU A 41 -25.89 -12.54 1.47
N LYS A 42 -24.62 -12.78 1.80
CA LYS A 42 -24.22 -13.95 2.59
C LYS A 42 -24.33 -13.76 4.09
N SER A 43 -24.09 -12.54 4.57
CA SER A 43 -24.10 -12.24 6.01
C SER A 43 -25.40 -11.63 6.49
N GLY A 44 -26.22 -11.05 5.62
CA GLY A 44 -27.39 -10.26 5.98
C GLY A 44 -27.04 -9.05 6.87
N ILE A 45 -25.84 -8.50 6.74
CA ILE A 45 -25.44 -7.24 7.40
C ILE A 45 -25.82 -6.09 6.46
N GLU A 46 -26.45 -5.04 6.98
CA GLU A 46 -26.86 -3.89 6.19
C GLU A 46 -25.69 -3.28 5.38
N ILE A 47 -25.95 -2.91 4.12
CA ILE A 47 -24.94 -2.37 3.20
C ILE A 47 -24.22 -1.17 3.82
N LYS A 48 -24.97 -0.22 4.40
CA LYS A 48 -24.42 0.98 5.04
C LYS A 48 -23.41 0.64 6.16
N ARG A 49 -23.64 -0.46 6.89
CA ARG A 49 -22.72 -0.91 7.93
C ARG A 49 -21.46 -1.53 7.34
N LEU A 50 -21.57 -2.23 6.22
CA LEU A 50 -20.43 -2.78 5.49
C LEU A 50 -19.60 -1.69 4.80
N GLU A 51 -20.23 -0.63 4.30
CA GLU A 51 -19.55 0.57 3.79
C GLU A 51 -18.74 1.24 4.90
N GLN A 52 -19.32 1.41 6.08
CA GLN A 52 -18.59 1.89 7.26
C GLN A 52 -17.37 1.01 7.58
N PHE A 53 -17.50 -0.32 7.50
CA PHE A 53 -16.36 -1.22 7.72
C PHE A 53 -15.30 -1.06 6.63
N SER A 54 -15.71 -0.89 5.37
CA SER A 54 -14.81 -0.64 4.25
C SER A 54 -14.00 0.65 4.45
N ASP A 55 -14.64 1.74 4.88
CA ASP A 55 -13.99 3.03 5.16
C ASP A 55 -12.96 2.90 6.29
N LEU A 56 -13.33 2.24 7.40
CA LEU A 56 -12.41 1.95 8.50
C LEU A 56 -11.23 1.10 8.04
N PHE A 57 -11.47 0.09 7.22
CA PHE A 57 -10.43 -0.81 6.73
C PHE A 57 -9.52 -0.14 5.70
N ASP A 58 -10.02 0.82 4.91
CA ASP A 58 -9.18 1.64 4.05
C ASP A 58 -8.23 2.50 4.88
N LEU A 59 -8.74 3.25 5.85
CA LEU A 59 -7.91 4.05 6.78
C LEU A 59 -6.86 3.22 7.50
N PHE A 60 -7.21 2.01 7.93
CA PHE A 60 -6.32 1.12 8.67
C PHE A 60 -5.08 0.69 7.85
N ARG A 61 -5.06 0.91 6.52
CA ARG A 61 -3.88 0.69 5.69
C ARG A 61 -2.72 1.62 6.03
N VAL A 62 -3.01 2.76 6.66
CA VAL A 62 -1.99 3.73 7.08
C VAL A 62 -1.14 3.10 8.20
N PRO A 63 0.19 3.00 8.03
CA PRO A 63 1.08 2.49 9.06
C PRO A 63 0.95 3.27 10.38
N ASN A 64 1.11 2.57 11.50
CA ASN A 64 1.05 3.13 12.85
C ASN A 64 -0.31 3.75 13.24
N LEU A 65 -1.38 3.45 12.50
CA LEU A 65 -2.76 3.59 12.99
C LEU A 65 -3.15 2.35 13.79
N SER A 66 -3.70 2.56 14.98
CA SER A 66 -4.46 1.51 15.69
C SER A 66 -5.92 1.46 15.22
N ALA A 67 -6.62 0.36 15.51
CA ALA A 67 -8.05 0.25 15.21
C ALA A 67 -8.85 1.37 15.89
N ARG A 68 -8.52 1.72 17.14
CA ARG A 68 -9.16 2.83 17.86
C ARG A 68 -8.91 4.18 17.18
N GLU A 69 -7.69 4.45 16.75
CA GLU A 69 -7.37 5.71 16.06
C GLU A 69 -8.05 5.82 14.70
N THR A 70 -8.28 4.67 14.05
CA THR A 70 -9.05 4.60 12.81
C THR A 70 -10.50 5.00 13.05
N GLU A 71 -11.13 4.47 14.10
CA GLU A 71 -12.49 4.84 14.51
C GLU A 71 -12.59 6.33 14.90
N LEU A 72 -11.56 6.87 15.58
CA LEU A 72 -11.50 8.30 15.90
C LEU A 72 -11.47 9.17 14.64
N LEU A 73 -10.66 8.80 13.64
CA LEU A 73 -10.59 9.52 12.37
C LEU A 73 -11.90 9.42 11.59
N TYR A 74 -12.53 8.24 11.57
CA TYR A 74 -13.84 8.05 10.96
C TYR A 74 -14.91 8.94 11.62
N ASN A 75 -14.96 8.98 12.96
CA ASN A 75 -15.85 9.88 13.69
C ASN A 75 -15.51 11.37 13.44
N ALA A 76 -14.23 11.67 13.19
CA ALA A 76 -13.79 12.96 12.69
C ALA A 76 -14.13 13.22 11.22
N ASN A 77 -15.02 12.42 10.59
CA ASN A 77 -15.38 12.47 9.17
C ASN A 77 -14.14 12.53 8.28
N ILE A 78 -13.18 11.65 8.55
CA ILE A 78 -12.03 11.38 7.71
C ILE A 78 -12.13 9.89 7.40
N ASN A 79 -12.76 9.56 6.27
CA ASN A 79 -13.28 8.21 6.03
C ASN A 79 -12.43 7.40 5.05
N SER A 80 -11.38 7.99 4.49
CA SER A 80 -10.47 7.31 3.56
C SER A 80 -9.04 7.78 3.73
N VAL A 81 -8.11 6.96 3.27
CA VAL A 81 -6.69 7.35 3.20
C VAL A 81 -6.54 8.63 2.35
N THR A 82 -7.28 8.71 1.25
CA THR A 82 -7.29 9.87 0.35
C THR A 82 -7.67 11.14 1.09
N GLU A 83 -8.75 11.10 1.86
CA GLU A 83 -9.19 12.26 2.61
C GLU A 83 -8.16 12.67 3.67
N LEU A 84 -7.63 11.72 4.43
CA LEU A 84 -6.60 11.95 5.44
C LEU A 84 -5.36 12.63 4.83
N SER A 85 -4.97 12.23 3.62
CA SER A 85 -3.78 12.78 2.95
C SER A 85 -3.89 14.27 2.60
N HIS A 86 -5.10 14.84 2.51
CA HIS A 86 -5.33 16.25 2.21
C HIS A 86 -5.52 17.12 3.47
N ARG A 87 -5.54 16.51 4.66
CA ARG A 87 -5.78 17.23 5.92
C ARG A 87 -4.49 17.88 6.46
N GLN A 88 -4.68 18.77 7.43
CA GLN A 88 -3.62 19.39 8.22
C GLN A 88 -3.73 18.88 9.66
N ALA A 89 -2.62 18.50 10.29
CA ALA A 89 -2.63 17.90 11.62
C ALA A 89 -3.34 18.78 12.67
N ILE A 90 -3.15 20.10 12.59
CA ILE A 90 -3.80 21.04 13.49
C ILE A 90 -5.33 20.98 13.42
N ARG A 91 -5.89 20.82 12.22
CA ARG A 91 -7.34 20.73 12.02
C ARG A 91 -7.90 19.42 12.56
N ILE A 92 -7.16 18.32 12.37
CA ILE A 92 -7.55 17.00 12.90
C ILE A 92 -7.55 17.05 14.43
N TYR A 93 -6.49 17.60 15.03
CA TYR A 93 -6.37 17.70 16.48
C TYR A 93 -7.55 18.45 17.11
N TYR A 94 -7.87 19.65 16.60
CA TYR A 94 -9.01 20.41 17.09
C TYR A 94 -10.34 19.70 16.86
N LYS A 95 -10.50 19.00 15.72
CA LYS A 95 -11.71 18.22 15.46
C LYS A 95 -11.88 17.05 16.43
N LEU A 96 -10.80 16.33 16.73
CA LEU A 96 -10.80 15.27 17.73
C LEU A 96 -11.10 15.81 19.12
N LYS A 97 -10.55 16.98 19.47
CA LYS A 97 -10.84 17.65 20.74
C LYS A 97 -12.32 18.03 20.86
N ASN A 98 -12.91 18.60 19.82
CA ASN A 98 -14.33 18.94 19.81
C ASN A 98 -15.21 17.69 19.98
N ILE A 99 -14.87 16.59 19.29
CA ILE A 99 -15.58 15.32 19.45
C ILE A 99 -15.46 14.78 20.87
N ASP A 100 -14.29 14.89 21.49
CA ASP A 100 -14.09 14.48 22.88
C ASP A 100 -14.94 15.30 23.85
N GLU A 101 -15.06 16.61 23.60
CA GLU A 101 -15.92 17.53 24.36
C GLU A 101 -17.42 17.22 24.15
N GLU A 102 -17.84 16.91 22.92
CA GLU A 102 -19.23 16.59 22.56
C GLU A 102 -19.68 15.20 23.03
N THR A 103 -18.77 14.22 23.01
CA THR A 103 -19.07 12.81 23.34
C THR A 103 -18.77 12.45 24.80
N TYR A 104 -18.36 13.42 25.61
CA TYR A 104 -18.02 13.26 27.03
C TYR A 104 -16.85 12.30 27.28
N PHE A 105 -15.65 12.65 26.78
CA PHE A 105 -14.37 12.00 27.14
C PHE A 105 -14.22 10.52 26.75
N ILE A 106 -14.82 10.10 25.63
CA ILE A 106 -14.60 8.75 25.08
C ILE A 106 -13.14 8.60 24.62
N ILE A 107 -12.43 9.69 24.33
CA ILE A 107 -11.03 9.66 23.93
C ILE A 107 -10.14 9.62 25.18
N LEU A 108 -9.80 8.41 25.62
CA LEU A 108 -8.86 8.17 26.73
C LEU A 108 -7.52 8.89 26.57
N GLN A 109 -7.05 9.05 25.33
CA GLN A 109 -5.80 9.75 25.02
C GLN A 109 -5.85 10.34 23.61
N LEU A 110 -5.73 11.67 23.51
CA LEU A 110 -5.60 12.36 22.23
C LEU A 110 -4.24 12.05 21.58
N PRO A 111 -4.20 11.83 20.26
CA PRO A 111 -2.95 11.66 19.54
C PRO A 111 -2.15 12.98 19.53
N THR A 112 -0.83 12.87 19.69
CA THR A 112 0.08 14.02 19.56
C THR A 112 0.11 14.54 18.12
N PHE A 113 0.43 15.82 17.92
CA PHE A 113 0.61 16.41 16.59
C PHE A 113 1.59 15.60 15.73
N ALA A 114 2.73 15.18 16.29
CA ALA A 114 3.73 14.38 15.57
C ALA A 114 3.15 13.06 15.04
N LYS A 115 2.27 12.42 15.83
CA LYS A 115 1.60 11.18 15.42
C LYS A 115 0.57 11.43 14.30
N ILE A 116 -0.20 12.52 14.39
CA ILE A 116 -1.15 12.90 13.34
C ILE A 116 -0.40 13.27 12.05
N ASP A 117 0.71 14.01 12.15
CA ASP A 117 1.56 14.34 11.00
C ASP A 117 2.16 13.09 10.35
N GLU A 118 2.55 12.09 11.14
CA GLU A 118 3.00 10.79 10.64
C GLU A 118 1.89 10.07 9.86
N TRP A 119 0.65 10.06 10.37
CA TRP A 119 -0.49 9.48 9.65
C TRP A 119 -0.76 10.19 8.32
N ILE A 120 -0.75 11.53 8.30
CA ILE A 120 -0.94 12.32 7.09
C ILE A 120 0.21 12.06 6.11
N TYR A 121 1.44 11.97 6.58
CA TYR A 121 2.60 11.66 5.76
C TYR A 121 2.43 10.31 5.06
N PHE A 122 2.08 9.26 5.80
CA PHE A 122 1.86 7.95 5.20
C PHE A 122 0.62 7.89 4.31
N ALA A 123 -0.47 8.57 4.69
CA ALA A 123 -1.64 8.67 3.85
C ALA A 123 -1.30 9.31 2.50
N LYS A 124 -0.51 10.40 2.48
CA LYS A 124 0.01 11.01 1.25
C LYS A 124 0.87 10.04 0.44
N MET A 125 1.65 9.19 1.10
CA MET A 125 2.45 8.18 0.43
C MET A 125 1.60 7.08 -0.22
N LEU A 126 0.44 6.78 0.36
CA LEU A 126 -0.52 5.79 -0.15
C LEU A 126 -1.47 6.35 -1.23
N THR A 127 -1.77 7.65 -1.21
CA THR A 127 -2.81 8.27 -2.06
C THR A 127 -2.27 9.05 -3.22
N LYS A 128 -1.00 9.43 -3.16
CA LYS A 128 -0.28 9.68 -4.40
C LYS A 128 -0.49 8.42 -5.23
N ARG A 129 -1.28 8.54 -6.31
CA ARG A 129 -0.89 7.89 -7.56
C ARG A 129 0.61 8.11 -7.59
N ILE A 130 1.38 7.03 -7.56
CA ILE A 130 2.81 7.12 -7.84
C ILE A 130 2.87 7.58 -9.29
N LYS A 131 2.70 8.89 -9.49
CA LYS A 131 2.99 9.57 -10.71
C LYS A 131 4.49 9.76 -10.66
N ILE A 132 5.14 8.74 -11.17
CA ILE A 132 6.43 8.79 -11.85
C ILE A 132 7.63 9.01 -10.91
N GLY A 133 8.53 8.03 -10.93
CA GLY A 133 9.92 8.19 -10.51
C GLY A 133 10.26 7.71 -9.10
N LEU A 134 11.46 8.09 -8.65
CA LEU A 134 12.17 7.42 -7.56
C LEU A 134 11.67 7.77 -6.14
N ASN A 135 10.71 8.68 -5.97
CA ASN A 135 10.20 9.08 -4.65
C ASN A 135 9.22 8.08 -4.01
N ILE A 136 9.17 6.86 -4.54
CA ILE A 136 8.30 5.79 -4.07
C ILE A 136 8.78 5.26 -2.73
N PRO A 137 7.91 5.16 -1.70
CA PRO A 137 8.27 4.56 -0.43
C PRO A 137 8.75 3.12 -0.59
N ILE A 138 9.88 2.79 0.03
CA ILE A 138 10.49 1.46 -0.11
C ILE A 138 9.63 0.35 0.51
N ILE A 139 8.78 0.70 1.48
CA ILE A 139 7.85 -0.24 2.14
C ILE A 139 6.75 -0.75 1.19
N LEU A 140 6.47 -0.06 0.09
CA LEU A 140 5.46 -0.50 -0.88
C LEU A 140 5.95 -1.63 -1.79
N PHE A 141 7.26 -1.90 -1.78
CA PHE A 141 7.83 -2.99 -2.57
C PHE A 141 7.50 -4.35 -1.92
N PRO A 142 6.96 -5.34 -2.67
CA PRO A 142 6.42 -6.58 -2.09
C PRO A 142 7.39 -7.40 -1.23
N MET A 143 8.70 -7.31 -1.51
CA MET A 143 9.76 -8.00 -0.77
C MET A 143 10.21 -7.29 0.50
N VAL A 144 9.76 -6.06 0.75
CA VAL A 144 10.18 -5.27 1.91
C VAL A 144 9.21 -5.53 3.04
N SER A 145 9.63 -6.32 4.02
CA SER A 145 8.85 -6.52 5.25
C SER A 145 8.84 -5.24 6.09
N ILE A 146 7.83 -5.10 6.97
CA ILE A 146 7.76 -3.99 7.94
C ILE A 146 9.05 -3.90 8.76
N ARG A 147 9.59 -5.06 9.19
CA ARG A 147 10.85 -5.13 9.92
C ARG A 147 11.99 -4.57 9.08
N SER A 148 12.13 -5.01 7.84
CA SER A 148 13.17 -4.52 6.92
C SER A 148 13.02 -3.03 6.63
N ALA A 149 11.79 -2.52 6.48
CA ALA A 149 11.53 -1.09 6.32
C ALA A 149 11.93 -0.29 7.56
N SER A 150 11.65 -0.81 8.76
CA SER A 150 12.09 -0.20 10.03
C SER A 150 13.61 -0.15 10.14
N GLU A 151 14.32 -1.20 9.72
CA GLU A 151 15.79 -1.19 9.70
C GLU A 151 16.34 -0.22 8.64
N LEU A 152 15.74 -0.15 7.46
CA LEU A 152 16.12 0.80 6.41
C LEU A 152 15.97 2.26 6.88
N LYS A 153 15.00 2.56 7.75
CA LYS A 153 14.84 3.89 8.38
C LYS A 153 16.08 4.30 9.20
N ASN A 154 16.78 3.36 9.84
CA ASN A 154 18.02 3.66 10.57
C ASN A 154 19.13 4.19 9.63
N PHE A 155 19.10 3.80 8.36
CA PHE A 155 19.97 4.29 7.30
C PHE A 155 19.40 5.50 6.55
N LYS A 156 18.30 6.07 7.04
CA LYS A 156 17.53 7.14 6.38
C LYS A 156 17.09 6.75 4.97
N ILE A 157 16.78 5.47 4.73
CA ILE A 157 16.27 5.00 3.44
C ILE A 157 14.76 4.85 3.54
N PHE A 158 14.04 5.81 2.95
CA PHE A 158 12.57 5.84 2.96
C PHE A 158 11.99 5.56 1.59
N THR A 159 12.70 5.97 0.53
CA THR A 159 12.24 5.89 -0.85
C THR A 159 13.16 5.06 -1.76
N ALA A 160 12.70 4.72 -2.96
CA ALA A 160 13.53 4.09 -3.99
C ALA A 160 14.74 4.97 -4.36
N ASN A 161 14.58 6.29 -4.36
CA ASN A 161 15.66 7.26 -4.59
C ASN A 161 16.71 7.21 -3.48
N ASP A 162 16.26 7.22 -2.22
CA ASP A 162 17.16 7.07 -1.07
C ASP A 162 17.94 5.76 -1.17
N PHE A 163 17.27 4.69 -1.58
CA PHE A 163 17.91 3.39 -1.72
C PHE A 163 18.99 3.43 -2.82
N ILE A 164 18.68 3.96 -4.01
CA ILE A 164 19.66 4.06 -5.10
C ILE A 164 20.87 4.91 -4.70
N THR A 165 20.64 6.01 -4.00
CA THR A 165 21.70 6.95 -3.63
C THR A 165 22.57 6.44 -2.47
N LYS A 166 21.99 5.71 -1.51
CA LYS A 166 22.68 5.29 -0.27
C LYS A 166 23.18 3.86 -0.30
N GLU A 167 22.51 2.95 -1.02
CA GLU A 167 22.90 1.52 -1.09
C GLU A 167 24.35 1.28 -1.52
N PRO A 168 24.91 1.99 -2.53
CA PRO A 168 26.30 1.77 -2.94
C PRO A 168 27.32 2.04 -1.81
N ASN A 169 26.96 2.93 -0.88
CA ASN A 169 27.80 3.32 0.24
C ASN A 169 27.63 2.44 1.49
N ILE A 170 26.70 1.47 1.45
CA ILE A 170 26.39 0.59 2.60
C ILE A 170 26.59 -0.88 2.18
N PRO A 171 27.81 -1.41 2.31
CA PRO A 171 28.13 -2.77 1.90
C PRO A 171 27.25 -3.79 2.63
N LYS A 172 26.64 -4.71 1.87
CA LYS A 172 25.82 -5.81 2.41
C LYS A 172 24.64 -5.35 3.28
N ILE A 173 24.05 -4.18 2.99
CA ILE A 173 22.87 -3.64 3.70
C ILE A 173 21.76 -4.67 3.92
N TRP A 174 21.53 -5.60 2.98
CA TRP A 174 20.55 -6.69 3.09
C TRP A 174 20.70 -7.54 4.36
N ARG A 175 21.93 -7.74 4.87
CA ARG A 175 22.18 -8.44 6.14
C ARG A 175 21.75 -7.62 7.35
N MET A 176 21.89 -6.31 7.26
CA MET A 176 21.58 -5.37 8.35
C MET A 176 20.07 -5.14 8.46
N VAL A 177 19.34 -5.23 7.35
CA VAL A 177 17.89 -5.00 7.29
C VAL A 177 17.05 -6.29 7.32
N ASP A 178 17.64 -7.38 7.82
CA ASP A 178 17.00 -8.70 7.94
C ASP A 178 16.31 -9.17 6.64
N MET A 179 16.97 -8.96 5.50
CA MET A 179 16.41 -9.26 4.18
C MET A 179 17.21 -10.38 3.51
N LYS A 180 16.53 -11.41 3.00
CA LYS A 180 17.19 -12.49 2.27
C LYS A 180 17.84 -11.95 1.00
N ARG A 181 19.03 -12.46 0.65
CA ARG A 181 19.78 -12.03 -0.55
C ARG A 181 18.97 -12.14 -1.85
N ARG A 182 18.09 -13.13 -1.95
CA ARG A 182 17.16 -13.32 -3.07
C ARG A 182 16.16 -12.16 -3.19
N ASP A 183 15.57 -11.77 -2.08
CA ASP A 183 14.54 -10.74 -2.02
C ASP A 183 15.16 -9.35 -2.19
N TYR A 184 16.39 -9.17 -1.70
CA TYR A 184 17.21 -8.00 -2.00
C TYR A 184 17.54 -7.84 -3.49
N LYS A 185 17.93 -8.92 -4.18
CA LYS A 185 18.13 -8.89 -5.63
C LYS A 185 16.84 -8.53 -6.37
N LYS A 186 15.70 -9.07 -5.93
CA LYS A 186 14.38 -8.71 -6.47
C LYS A 186 14.05 -7.24 -6.27
N LEU A 187 14.34 -6.68 -5.09
CA LEU A 187 14.20 -5.26 -4.79
C LEU A 187 15.01 -4.39 -5.75
N LYS A 188 16.31 -4.70 -5.93
CA LYS A 188 17.16 -3.95 -6.87
C LYS A 188 16.61 -3.98 -8.30
N ARG A 189 16.11 -5.13 -8.76
CA ARG A 189 15.52 -5.28 -10.09
C ARG A 189 14.28 -4.42 -10.27
N MET A 190 13.34 -4.49 -9.33
CA MET A 190 12.12 -3.66 -9.40
C MET A 190 12.45 -2.18 -9.34
N ILE A 191 13.38 -1.77 -8.47
CA ILE A 191 13.83 -0.37 -8.39
C ILE A 191 14.45 0.09 -9.72
N ASN A 192 15.20 -0.77 -10.42
CA ASN A 192 15.73 -0.44 -11.74
C ASN A 192 14.62 -0.24 -12.79
N PHE A 193 13.56 -1.04 -12.79
CA PHE A 193 12.41 -0.81 -13.67
C PHE A 193 11.69 0.49 -13.35
N VAL A 194 11.49 0.77 -12.06
CA VAL A 194 10.84 1.99 -11.55
C VAL A 194 11.62 3.28 -11.87
N LYS A 195 12.92 3.18 -12.22
CA LYS A 195 13.68 4.33 -12.75
C LYS A 195 13.09 4.83 -14.06
N ILE A 196 12.52 3.93 -14.86
CA ILE A 196 12.04 4.24 -16.20
C ILE A 196 10.76 5.08 -16.09
N PRO A 197 10.70 6.27 -16.70
CA PRO A 197 9.52 7.12 -16.65
C PRO A 197 8.28 6.43 -17.22
N GLY A 198 7.25 6.27 -16.38
CA GLY A 198 5.99 5.60 -16.73
C GLY A 198 5.88 4.17 -16.20
N VAL A 199 6.96 3.62 -15.64
CA VAL A 199 6.92 2.32 -14.96
C VAL A 199 6.72 2.53 -13.45
N ASP A 200 5.64 1.99 -12.91
CA ASP A 200 5.34 2.03 -11.48
C ASP A 200 5.67 0.68 -10.80
N ILE A 201 5.34 0.57 -9.50
CA ILE A 201 5.59 -0.68 -8.74
C ILE A 201 4.79 -1.85 -9.31
N TYR A 202 3.57 -1.59 -9.79
CA TYR A 202 2.68 -2.62 -10.31
C TYR A 202 3.28 -3.22 -11.59
N PHE A 203 3.67 -2.39 -12.56
CA PHE A 203 4.33 -2.87 -13.78
C PHE A 203 5.67 -3.55 -13.46
N ALA A 204 6.49 -2.98 -12.57
CA ALA A 204 7.74 -3.61 -12.14
C ALA A 204 7.53 -4.98 -11.47
N LYS A 205 6.43 -5.16 -10.73
CA LYS A 205 6.04 -6.44 -10.13
C LYS A 205 5.68 -7.44 -11.23
N ILE A 206 4.88 -7.03 -12.21
CA ILE A 206 4.47 -7.89 -13.32
C ILE A 206 5.68 -8.33 -14.14
N PHE A 207 6.59 -7.43 -14.50
CA PHE A 207 7.82 -7.79 -15.23
C PHE A 207 8.67 -8.79 -14.45
N GLN A 208 8.74 -8.63 -13.13
CA GLN A 208 9.44 -9.58 -12.27
C GLN A 208 8.76 -10.95 -12.22
N GLU A 209 7.43 -11.01 -12.18
CA GLU A 209 6.65 -12.26 -12.21
C GLU A 209 6.73 -12.94 -13.58
N ALA A 210 6.81 -12.16 -14.66
CA ALA A 210 7.12 -12.60 -16.03
C ALA A 210 8.55 -13.11 -16.18
N LYS A 211 9.34 -13.12 -15.09
CA LYS A 211 10.75 -13.56 -15.03
C LYS A 211 11.71 -12.73 -15.87
N ILE A 212 11.33 -11.51 -16.26
CA ILE A 212 12.23 -10.54 -16.88
C ILE A 212 13.20 -10.05 -15.82
N LYS A 213 14.49 -10.32 -15.98
CA LYS A 213 15.50 -10.19 -14.90
C LYS A 213 16.02 -8.77 -14.76
N ASP A 214 16.12 -8.01 -15.83
CA ASP A 214 16.61 -6.64 -15.84
C ASP A 214 16.13 -5.84 -17.06
N VAL A 215 16.49 -4.56 -17.07
CA VAL A 215 16.11 -3.58 -18.10
C VAL A 215 16.77 -3.90 -19.45
N ILE A 216 17.93 -4.55 -19.43
CA ILE A 216 18.65 -4.96 -20.64
C ILE A 216 17.89 -6.10 -21.32
N GLU A 217 17.51 -7.14 -20.57
CA GLU A 217 16.68 -8.24 -21.08
C GLU A 217 15.33 -7.71 -21.58
N PHE A 218 14.72 -6.74 -20.89
CA PHE A 218 13.48 -6.09 -21.35
C PHE A 218 13.65 -5.33 -22.68
N LYS A 219 14.82 -4.73 -22.90
CA LYS A 219 15.15 -4.02 -24.15
C LYS A 219 15.38 -4.98 -25.32
N GLU A 220 16.01 -6.13 -25.07
CA GLU A 220 16.38 -7.10 -26.11
C GLU A 220 15.21 -7.98 -26.56
N LEU A 221 14.20 -8.17 -25.69
CA LEU A 221 13.04 -8.99 -26.02
C LEU A 221 12.09 -8.27 -26.99
N GLU A 222 11.52 -9.03 -27.92
CA GLU A 222 10.46 -8.58 -28.80
C GLU A 222 9.23 -8.14 -27.99
N ALA A 223 8.63 -7.00 -28.36
CA ALA A 223 7.50 -6.43 -27.62
C ALA A 223 6.30 -7.40 -27.53
N ASP A 224 6.08 -8.20 -28.57
CA ASP A 224 5.02 -9.20 -28.61
C ASP A 224 5.27 -10.35 -27.63
N ALA A 225 6.52 -10.79 -27.48
CA ALA A 225 6.91 -11.82 -26.52
C ALA A 225 6.74 -11.32 -25.07
N ILE A 226 7.11 -10.06 -24.80
CA ILE A 226 6.87 -9.43 -23.49
C ILE A 226 5.37 -9.39 -23.19
N LEU A 227 4.57 -8.97 -24.17
CA LEU A 227 3.13 -8.88 -24.02
C LEU A 227 2.49 -10.24 -23.68
N GLU A 228 2.90 -11.32 -24.36
CA GLU A 228 2.40 -12.67 -24.06
C GLU A 228 2.73 -13.09 -22.63
N MET A 229 3.98 -12.88 -22.18
CA MET A 229 4.39 -13.22 -20.81
C MET A 229 3.61 -12.43 -19.76
N VAL A 230 3.37 -11.15 -20.04
CA VAL A 230 2.66 -10.22 -19.15
C VAL A 230 1.15 -10.52 -19.09
N LYS A 231 0.52 -10.76 -20.23
CA LYS A 231 -0.93 -11.06 -20.31
C LYS A 231 -1.31 -12.29 -19.51
N LEU A 232 -0.49 -13.35 -19.55
CA LEU A 232 -0.71 -14.56 -18.76
C LEU A 232 -0.80 -14.29 -17.24
N ILE A 233 -0.13 -13.24 -16.76
CA ILE A 233 -0.14 -12.83 -15.35
C ILE A 233 -1.32 -11.89 -15.09
N GLN A 234 -1.55 -10.90 -15.97
CA GLN A 234 -2.64 -9.95 -15.82
C GLN A 234 -4.02 -10.63 -15.87
N ASP A 235 -4.19 -11.66 -16.71
CA ASP A 235 -5.46 -12.40 -16.80
C ASP A 235 -5.75 -13.25 -15.55
N GLN A 236 -4.76 -13.48 -14.69
CA GLN A 236 -4.92 -14.18 -13.40
C GLN A 236 -5.19 -13.22 -12.22
N GLU A 237 -4.96 -11.92 -12.39
CA GLU A 237 -5.19 -10.91 -11.35
C GLU A 237 -6.58 -10.28 -11.46
N VAL A 238 -7.44 -10.54 -10.47
CA VAL A 238 -8.82 -10.02 -10.39
C VAL A 238 -8.86 -8.48 -10.26
N SER A 239 -7.75 -7.86 -9.82
CA SER A 239 -7.63 -6.42 -9.57
C SER A 239 -6.83 -5.66 -10.63
N CYS A 240 -6.72 -6.16 -11.87
CA CYS A 240 -6.03 -5.42 -12.94
C CYS A 240 -6.76 -4.12 -13.26
N ILE A 241 -6.16 -2.99 -12.88
CA ILE A 241 -6.70 -1.63 -13.13
C ILE A 241 -6.29 -1.12 -14.52
N GLU A 242 -5.08 -1.47 -14.98
CA GLU A 242 -4.52 -1.08 -16.28
C GLU A 242 -3.88 -2.28 -16.98
N LYS A 243 -4.26 -2.52 -18.23
CA LYS A 243 -3.70 -3.58 -19.08
C LYS A 243 -2.49 -3.05 -19.83
N ILE A 244 -1.40 -3.82 -19.85
CA ILE A 244 -0.23 -3.48 -20.65
C ILE A 244 -0.56 -3.79 -22.11
N ASP A 245 -0.31 -2.82 -23.00
CA ASP A 245 -0.40 -2.98 -24.44
C ASP A 245 0.97 -2.87 -25.12
N ILE A 246 1.00 -3.18 -26.42
CA ILE A 246 2.23 -3.17 -27.22
C ILE A 246 2.79 -1.75 -27.34
N GLU A 247 1.93 -0.74 -27.42
CA GLU A 247 2.33 0.66 -27.53
C GLU A 247 3.09 1.11 -26.29
N PHE A 248 2.59 0.76 -25.10
CA PHE A 248 3.26 1.03 -23.82
C PHE A 248 4.64 0.34 -23.74
N ILE A 249 4.73 -0.93 -24.13
CA ILE A 249 6.02 -1.66 -24.13
C ILE A 249 7.03 -0.97 -25.05
N LYS A 250 6.61 -0.61 -26.27
CA LYS A 250 7.46 0.11 -27.23
C LYS A 250 7.88 1.49 -26.72
N GLU A 251 6.98 2.20 -26.04
CA GLU A 251 7.29 3.49 -25.42
C GLU A 251 8.36 3.35 -24.33
N ILE A 252 8.25 2.32 -23.47
CA ILE A 252 9.25 2.00 -22.45
C ILE A 252 10.59 1.66 -23.11
N GLN A 253 10.60 0.78 -24.11
CA GLN A 253 11.83 0.40 -24.82
C GLN A 253 12.50 1.62 -25.46
N LYS A 254 11.72 2.52 -26.06
CA LYS A 254 12.22 3.78 -26.61
C LYS A 254 12.85 4.67 -25.53
N LYS A 255 12.19 4.85 -24.39
CA LYS A 255 12.73 5.62 -23.25
C LYS A 255 14.03 5.04 -22.70
N ILE A 256 14.13 3.71 -22.63
CA ILE A 256 15.38 3.03 -22.24
C ILE A 256 16.51 3.37 -23.23
N MET A 257 16.22 3.51 -24.52
CA MET A 257 17.23 3.89 -25.52
C MET A 257 17.63 5.37 -25.46
N GLU A 258 16.69 6.26 -25.12
CA GLU A 258 16.92 7.70 -25.07
C GLU A 258 17.66 8.16 -23.80
N GLU A 259 17.45 7.48 -22.66
CA GLU A 259 18.00 7.89 -21.35
C GLU A 259 19.24 7.07 -20.90
N GLU A 260 19.81 6.22 -21.76
CA GLU A 260 21.01 5.38 -21.51
C GLU A 260 21.00 4.65 -20.13
N PHE A 261 19.90 3.98 -19.80
CA PHE A 261 19.77 3.20 -18.55
C PHE A 261 20.56 1.89 -18.49
#